data_AF-A0A915LJE9-F1
#
_entry.id   AF-A0A915LJE9-F1
#
_cell.length_a   1.000
_cell.length_b   1.000
_cell.length_c   1.000
_cell.angle_alpha   90.00
_cell.angle_beta   90.00
_cell.angle_gamma   90.00
#
_symmetry.space_group_name_H-M   'P 1'
#
loop_
_entity.id
_entity.type
_entity.pdbx_description
1 polymer ?
#
loop_
_entity_poly.entity_id
_entity_poly.type
_entity_poly.pdbx_seq_one_letter_code
_entity_poly.pdbx_strand_id
1 'polypeptide(L)'
;MIGQNKKIDDTSASFVNKIASVFSPRPPTRYQARVYLNGRNDNFVELPLCFKNSDSSKSDICTPYQFVDHPSLVDINGDGITDIIGFQAIMENSDKNAASNSENSLVCLAGNFQEDVHGFDLKICKQNFPVPRQVFTGFTPIFTDLDRDLSAELIFVDQEENNSSGQKKRLVVWKYKEFTDSDHFKWELNNELTVDLPNTEKSQYLASPLVADVDSDGFQEILVPICDSKECTSVSTIWCYKFNETLNKAQWRTISLDFGNQKATIYPEVDGDTRVLFRIGDFSQNGFPDLIATISLSG
;
A
#
# COMPACT_ATOMS: atom_id res chain seq x y z
N MET A 1 1.53 36.92 58.16
CA MET A 1 0.40 36.29 57.44
C MET A 1 0.91 35.88 56.07
N ILE A 2 0.82 34.59 55.77
CA ILE A 2 1.45 33.91 54.63
C ILE A 2 0.57 34.12 53.39
N GLY A 3 1.19 34.55 52.28
CA GLY A 3 0.54 34.73 50.99
C GLY A 3 0.17 33.40 50.35
N GLN A 4 -1.08 33.28 49.89
CA GLN A 4 -1.55 32.14 49.12
C GLN A 4 -1.17 32.33 47.64
N ASN A 5 -0.21 31.54 47.17
CA ASN A 5 0.04 31.33 45.74
C ASN A 5 -1.10 30.47 45.16
N LYS A 6 -1.86 31.07 44.25
CA LYS A 6 -2.88 30.39 43.46
C LYS A 6 -2.17 29.51 42.42
N LYS A 7 -2.21 28.18 42.61
CA LYS A 7 -1.79 27.20 41.61
C LYS A 7 -2.60 27.43 40.33
N ILE A 8 -1.91 27.72 39.23
CA ILE A 8 -2.48 27.69 37.89
C ILE A 8 -2.61 26.20 37.55
N ASP A 9 -3.85 25.73 37.39
CA ASP A 9 -4.14 24.36 37.00
C ASP A 9 -3.62 24.10 35.58
N ASP A 10 -2.77 23.07 35.48
CA ASP A 10 -2.07 22.63 34.29
C ASP A 10 -2.99 21.81 33.36
N THR A 11 -4.07 22.44 32.88
CA THR A 11 -5.06 21.81 32.00
C THR A 11 -4.54 21.59 30.57
N SER A 12 -3.46 22.26 30.18
CA SER A 12 -2.80 22.09 28.87
C SER A 12 -2.07 20.76 28.76
N ALA A 13 -1.38 20.32 29.81
CA ALA A 13 -0.69 19.03 29.83
C ALA A 13 -1.67 17.84 29.74
N SER A 14 -2.88 17.99 30.28
CA SER A 14 -3.94 16.98 30.23
C SER A 14 -4.46 16.72 28.81
N PHE A 15 -4.56 17.77 27.98
CA PHE A 15 -5.08 17.65 26.61
C PHE A 15 -4.05 17.04 25.66
N VAL A 16 -2.78 17.46 25.77
CA VAL A 16 -1.66 16.88 25.00
C VAL A 16 -1.46 15.40 25.35
N ASN A 17 -1.55 15.04 26.63
CA ASN A 17 -1.46 13.64 27.05
C ASN A 17 -2.68 12.80 26.59
N LYS A 18 -3.87 13.39 26.49
CA LYS A 18 -5.05 12.73 25.91
C LYS A 18 -4.88 12.48 24.40
N ILE A 19 -4.36 13.44 23.65
CA ILE A 19 -4.05 13.27 22.21
C ILE A 19 -2.96 12.21 22.03
N ALA A 20 -1.88 12.25 22.82
CA ALA A 20 -0.81 11.26 22.77
C ALA A 20 -1.30 9.84 23.08
N SER A 21 -2.33 9.68 23.93
CA SER A 21 -2.93 8.37 24.22
C SER A 21 -3.79 7.82 23.07
N VAL A 22 -4.31 8.67 22.19
CA VAL A 22 -5.03 8.27 20.95
C VAL A 22 -4.04 7.77 19.89
N PHE A 23 -2.82 8.32 19.88
CA PHE A 23 -1.74 7.96 18.94
C PHE A 23 -0.63 7.12 19.58
N SER A 24 -0.88 6.51 20.74
CA SER A 24 0.07 5.60 21.37
C SER A 24 0.39 4.45 20.40
N PRO A 25 1.67 4.06 20.22
CA PRO A 25 2.02 3.00 19.29
C PRO A 25 1.24 1.75 19.68
N ARG A 26 0.32 1.36 18.80
CA ARG A 26 -0.47 0.15 18.98
C ARG A 26 0.53 -1.00 19.19
N PRO A 27 0.28 -1.90 20.17
CA PRO A 27 1.09 -3.11 20.28
C PRO A 27 1.11 -3.82 18.92
N PRO A 28 2.19 -4.53 18.56
CA PRO A 28 2.28 -5.25 17.29
C PRO A 28 1.15 -6.28 17.23
N THR A 29 0.05 -5.85 16.64
CA THR A 29 -1.16 -6.63 16.47
C THR A 29 -0.86 -7.63 15.37
N ARG A 30 -0.94 -8.92 15.69
CA ARG A 30 -1.22 -9.94 14.69
C ARG A 30 -2.62 -9.64 14.17
N TYR A 31 -2.72 -8.79 13.16
CA TYR A 31 -4.01 -8.50 12.55
C TYR A 31 -4.49 -9.78 11.85
N GLN A 32 -5.64 -10.28 12.29
CA GLN A 32 -6.45 -11.12 11.44
C GLN A 32 -7.07 -10.17 10.42
N ALA A 33 -6.70 -10.30 9.14
CA ALA A 33 -7.26 -9.45 8.11
C ALA A 33 -8.79 -9.60 8.11
N ARG A 34 -9.49 -8.46 8.15
CA ARG A 34 -10.95 -8.38 8.16
C ARG A 34 -11.35 -7.62 6.92
N VAL A 35 -12.21 -8.21 6.11
CA VAL A 35 -12.76 -7.54 4.92
C VAL A 35 -14.11 -6.96 5.33
N TYR A 36 -14.29 -5.66 5.10
CA TYR A 36 -15.56 -4.99 5.31
C TYR A 36 -16.17 -4.71 3.93
N LEU A 37 -17.15 -5.51 3.55
CA LEU A 37 -17.85 -5.33 2.27
C LEU A 37 -19.11 -4.50 2.49
N ASN A 38 -19.28 -3.43 1.71
CA ASN A 38 -20.53 -2.71 1.69
C ASN A 38 -21.60 -3.56 1.00
N GLY A 39 -22.57 -4.06 1.76
CA GLY A 39 -23.76 -4.67 1.19
C GLY A 39 -24.63 -3.63 0.48
N ARG A 40 -25.53 -4.06 -0.42
CA ARG A 40 -26.43 -3.17 -1.21
C ARG A 40 -27.34 -2.23 -0.38
N ASN A 41 -27.31 -2.31 0.94
CA ASN A 41 -28.14 -1.53 1.87
C ASN A 41 -27.31 -0.62 2.80
N ASP A 42 -26.13 -0.16 2.37
CA ASP A 42 -25.22 0.69 3.15
C ASP A 42 -24.75 0.07 4.48
N ASN A 43 -24.81 -1.26 4.57
CA ASN A 43 -24.37 -2.01 5.74
C ASN A 43 -23.05 -2.70 5.42
N PHE A 44 -22.01 -2.37 6.19
CA PHE A 44 -20.73 -3.08 6.11
C PHE A 44 -20.83 -4.42 6.84
N VAL A 45 -20.61 -5.52 6.13
CA VAL A 45 -20.47 -6.84 6.73
C VAL A 45 -18.99 -7.10 6.96
N GLU A 46 -18.62 -7.32 8.22
CA GLU A 46 -17.29 -7.77 8.59
C GLU A 46 -17.16 -9.27 8.32
N LEU A 47 -16.20 -9.63 7.46
CA LEU A 47 -15.89 -11.00 7.11
C LEU A 47 -14.44 -11.30 7.53
N PRO A 48 -14.21 -12.13 8.56
CA PRO A 48 -12.87 -12.47 8.98
C PRO A 48 -12.20 -13.34 7.92
N LEU A 49 -10.95 -13.02 7.58
CA LEU A 49 -10.12 -13.90 6.75
C LEU A 49 -9.53 -14.99 7.65
N CYS A 50 -9.94 -16.24 7.42
CA CYS A 50 -9.39 -17.42 8.10
C CYS A 50 -8.37 -18.14 7.22
N PHE A 51 -7.42 -18.82 7.84
CA PHE A 51 -6.54 -19.76 7.14
C PHE A 51 -7.19 -21.14 7.17
N LYS A 52 -7.25 -21.86 6.04
CA LYS A 52 -7.97 -23.15 5.88
C LYS A 52 -7.64 -24.27 6.91
N ASN A 53 -6.65 -24.08 7.80
CA ASN A 53 -6.33 -25.00 8.89
C ASN A 53 -7.01 -24.68 10.24
N SER A 54 -7.79 -23.60 10.35
CA SER A 54 -8.64 -23.35 11.52
C SER A 54 -10.05 -23.89 11.27
N ASP A 55 -10.65 -24.56 12.26
CA ASP A 55 -12.08 -24.93 12.26
C ASP A 55 -12.93 -23.67 11.98
N SER A 56 -13.26 -23.44 10.70
CA SER A 56 -13.92 -22.22 10.27
C SER A 56 -15.43 -22.34 10.41
N SER A 57 -16.05 -21.31 10.96
CA SER A 57 -17.50 -21.22 11.01
C SER A 57 -18.06 -20.91 9.61
N LYS A 58 -19.37 -21.12 9.38
CA LYS A 58 -20.01 -20.87 8.08
C LYS A 58 -19.94 -19.41 7.58
N SER A 59 -19.50 -18.47 8.42
CA SER A 59 -19.45 -17.03 8.10
C SER A 59 -18.05 -16.51 7.77
N ASP A 60 -17.00 -17.34 7.87
CA ASP A 60 -15.63 -16.89 7.67
C ASP A 60 -15.21 -17.07 6.21
N ILE A 61 -14.56 -16.05 5.63
CA ILE A 61 -13.94 -16.18 4.31
C ILE A 61 -12.57 -16.81 4.52
N CYS A 62 -12.41 -18.09 4.22
CA CYS A 62 -11.09 -18.72 4.32
C CYS A 62 -10.30 -18.56 3.03
N THR A 63 -9.12 -17.94 3.14
CA THR A 63 -8.13 -17.96 2.05
C THR A 63 -7.15 -19.11 2.31
N PRO A 64 -6.67 -19.81 1.26
CA PRO A 64 -5.56 -20.75 1.41
C PRO A 64 -4.20 -20.03 1.49
N TYR A 65 -4.19 -18.70 1.53
CA TYR A 65 -3.03 -17.89 1.23
C TYR A 65 -2.63 -17.01 2.42
N GLN A 66 -1.35 -17.03 2.74
CA GLN A 66 -0.75 -16.09 3.69
C GLN A 66 -0.04 -15.01 2.88
N PHE A 67 -0.57 -13.78 2.93
CA PHE A 67 0.05 -12.67 2.23
C PHE A 67 1.32 -12.19 2.95
N VAL A 68 2.34 -11.80 2.17
CA VAL A 68 3.61 -11.24 2.68
C VAL A 68 3.53 -9.74 2.93
N ASP A 69 2.53 -9.08 2.36
CA ASP A 69 2.22 -7.67 2.57
C ASP A 69 0.69 -7.48 2.56
N HIS A 70 0.23 -6.25 2.79
CA HIS A 70 -1.18 -5.89 2.73
C HIS A 70 -1.77 -6.24 1.35
N PRO A 71 -2.80 -7.10 1.28
CA PRO A 71 -3.53 -7.26 0.05
C PRO A 71 -4.38 -6.02 -0.22
N SER A 72 -4.62 -5.75 -1.49
CA SER A 72 -5.55 -4.73 -1.97
C SER A 72 -6.94 -5.31 -2.20
N LEU A 73 -7.95 -4.48 -1.97
CA LEU A 73 -9.35 -4.74 -2.32
C LEU A 73 -9.69 -3.91 -3.55
N VAL A 74 -9.96 -4.57 -4.66
CA VAL A 74 -10.20 -3.92 -5.96
C VAL A 74 -11.05 -4.84 -6.83
N ASP A 75 -11.85 -4.28 -7.73
CA ASP A 75 -12.43 -5.05 -8.83
C ASP A 75 -11.35 -5.23 -9.92
N ILE A 76 -10.68 -6.40 -9.93
CA ILE A 76 -9.54 -6.65 -10.81
C ILE A 76 -9.98 -7.13 -12.21
N ASN A 77 -11.27 -7.42 -12.35
CA ASN A 77 -11.84 -8.10 -13.51
C ASN A 77 -12.94 -7.30 -14.21
N GLY A 78 -13.41 -6.20 -13.60
CA GLY A 78 -14.43 -5.31 -14.13
C GLY A 78 -15.86 -5.82 -13.97
N ASP A 79 -16.13 -6.84 -13.15
CA ASP A 79 -17.47 -7.40 -12.93
C ASP A 79 -18.30 -6.63 -11.90
N GLY A 80 -17.71 -5.60 -11.28
CA GLY A 80 -18.34 -4.77 -10.26
C GLY A 80 -18.33 -5.40 -8.86
N ILE A 81 -17.64 -6.52 -8.66
CA ILE A 81 -17.49 -7.20 -7.38
C ILE A 81 -16.07 -6.98 -6.86
N THR A 82 -15.94 -6.74 -5.55
CA THR A 82 -14.62 -6.56 -4.93
C THR A 82 -13.86 -7.88 -4.91
N ASP A 83 -12.65 -7.87 -5.47
CA ASP A 83 -11.67 -8.93 -5.43
C ASP A 83 -10.57 -8.62 -4.41
N ILE A 84 -9.80 -9.65 -4.04
CA ILE A 84 -8.60 -9.51 -3.20
C ILE A 84 -7.37 -9.86 -4.04
N ILE A 85 -6.38 -8.98 -4.03
CA ILE A 85 -5.10 -9.20 -4.70
C ILE A 85 -3.94 -8.89 -3.78
N GLY A 86 -2.91 -9.73 -3.80
CA GLY A 86 -1.74 -9.52 -2.96
C GLY A 86 -0.66 -10.55 -3.23
N PHE A 87 0.45 -10.44 -2.52
CA PHE A 87 1.59 -11.34 -2.72
C PHE A 87 1.65 -12.41 -1.65
N GLN A 88 1.94 -13.65 -2.04
CA GLN A 88 2.19 -14.75 -1.12
C GLN A 88 3.63 -15.24 -1.26
N ALA A 89 4.25 -15.60 -0.13
CA ALA A 89 5.49 -16.36 -0.10
C ALA A 89 5.18 -17.83 -0.41
N ILE A 90 5.78 -18.36 -1.47
CA ILE A 90 5.77 -19.81 -1.72
C ILE A 90 6.74 -20.44 -0.72
N MET A 91 6.20 -21.07 0.33
CA MET A 91 7.00 -21.93 1.18
C MET A 91 7.10 -23.31 0.52
N GLU A 92 8.19 -23.58 -0.19
CA GLU A 92 8.50 -24.94 -0.63
C GLU A 92 8.69 -25.81 0.62
N ASN A 93 7.80 -26.78 0.80
CA ASN A 93 7.96 -27.79 1.83
C ASN A 93 9.14 -28.70 1.49
N SER A 94 10.09 -28.76 2.42
CA SER A 94 11.06 -29.83 2.65
C SER A 94 12.13 -30.08 1.57
N ASP A 95 13.19 -29.27 1.61
CA ASP A 95 14.54 -29.84 1.68
C ASP A 95 15.46 -28.95 2.49
N LYS A 96 15.92 -29.45 3.65
CA LYS A 96 16.69 -28.69 4.66
C LYS A 96 18.09 -28.24 4.21
N ASN A 97 18.44 -28.42 2.94
CA ASN A 97 19.78 -28.16 2.39
C ASN A 97 19.79 -27.28 1.14
N ALA A 98 18.64 -26.78 0.68
CA ALA A 98 18.61 -25.78 -0.39
C ALA A 98 18.59 -24.37 0.22
N ALA A 99 19.52 -23.51 -0.19
CA ALA A 99 19.47 -22.09 0.14
C ALA A 99 18.08 -21.54 -0.27
N SER A 100 17.41 -20.87 0.67
CA SER A 100 16.01 -20.46 0.57
C SER A 100 15.80 -19.41 -0.53
N ASN A 101 15.40 -19.85 -1.72
CA ASN A 101 14.79 -18.98 -2.71
C ASN A 101 13.28 -18.99 -2.47
N SER A 102 12.79 -18.14 -1.57
CA SER A 102 11.34 -17.91 -1.44
C SER A 102 10.86 -17.11 -2.64
N GLU A 103 10.26 -17.77 -3.63
CA GLU A 103 9.56 -17.08 -4.72
C GLU A 103 8.27 -16.46 -4.18
N ASN A 104 8.11 -15.15 -4.37
CA ASN A 104 6.85 -14.46 -4.06
C ASN A 104 5.97 -14.50 -5.30
N SER A 105 4.71 -14.93 -5.15
CA SER A 105 3.75 -14.98 -6.26
C SER A 105 2.60 -13.99 -6.04
N LEU A 106 2.13 -13.38 -7.13
CA LEU A 106 0.92 -12.57 -7.12
C LEU A 106 -0.29 -13.50 -7.08
N VAL A 107 -1.12 -13.31 -6.07
CA VAL A 107 -2.33 -14.10 -5.82
C VAL A 107 -3.53 -13.18 -5.96
N CYS A 108 -4.56 -13.70 -6.61
CA CYS A 108 -5.83 -13.02 -6.80
C CYS A 108 -6.98 -13.95 -6.44
N LEU A 109 -7.94 -13.42 -5.69
CA LEU A 109 -9.16 -14.06 -5.26
C LEU A 109 -10.34 -13.22 -5.74
N ALA A 110 -11.04 -13.70 -6.76
CA ALA A 110 -12.21 -13.05 -7.31
C ALA A 110 -13.40 -13.21 -6.36
N GLY A 111 -14.06 -12.11 -6.04
CA GLY A 111 -15.33 -12.11 -5.33
C GLY A 111 -16.41 -12.77 -6.17
N ASN A 112 -17.30 -13.50 -5.51
CA ASN A 112 -18.45 -14.11 -6.16
C ASN A 112 -19.67 -13.98 -5.25
N PHE A 113 -20.67 -13.23 -5.73
CA PHE A 113 -21.93 -13.08 -5.02
C PHE A 113 -22.85 -14.27 -5.33
N GLN A 114 -23.21 -15.04 -4.31
CA GLN A 114 -24.18 -16.12 -4.44
C GLN A 114 -25.58 -15.60 -4.10
N GLU A 115 -26.40 -15.38 -5.15
CA GLU A 115 -27.76 -14.84 -5.02
C GLU A 115 -28.64 -15.67 -4.08
N ASP A 116 -28.50 -17.01 -4.10
CA ASP A 116 -29.36 -17.94 -3.37
C ASP A 116 -29.15 -17.96 -1.85
N VAL A 117 -28.00 -17.47 -1.36
CA VAL A 117 -27.63 -17.56 0.07
C VAL A 117 -27.34 -16.19 0.67
N HIS A 118 -27.46 -15.11 -0.11
CA HIS A 118 -26.91 -13.78 0.23
C HIS A 118 -25.46 -13.88 0.74
N GLY A 119 -24.70 -14.79 0.13
CA GLY A 119 -23.35 -15.14 0.56
C GLY A 119 -22.31 -14.51 -0.37
N PHE A 120 -21.18 -14.13 0.21
CA PHE A 120 -19.99 -13.73 -0.53
C PHE A 120 -18.97 -14.87 -0.44
N ASP A 121 -18.49 -15.32 -1.60
CA ASP A 121 -17.46 -16.36 -1.72
C ASP A 121 -16.25 -15.80 -2.46
N LEU A 122 -15.08 -16.41 -2.24
CA LEU A 122 -13.84 -16.08 -2.95
C LEU A 122 -13.38 -17.27 -3.78
N LYS A 123 -13.13 -17.02 -5.05
CA LYS A 123 -12.58 -18.03 -5.98
C LYS A 123 -11.22 -17.58 -6.47
N ILE A 124 -10.30 -18.52 -6.68
CA ILE A 124 -9.03 -18.18 -7.32
C ILE A 124 -9.34 -17.59 -8.68
N CYS A 125 -8.76 -16.42 -8.94
CA CYS A 125 -8.82 -15.75 -10.22
C CYS A 125 -8.36 -16.71 -11.34
N LYS A 126 -9.19 -16.86 -12.39
CA LYS A 126 -8.80 -17.55 -13.64
C LYS A 126 -7.80 -16.74 -14.48
N GLN A 127 -7.53 -15.52 -14.05
CA GLN A 127 -6.68 -14.53 -14.68
C GLN A 127 -5.24 -15.00 -14.78
N ASN A 128 -4.64 -14.75 -15.94
CA ASN A 128 -3.20 -14.87 -16.11
C ASN A 128 -2.54 -13.55 -15.74
N PHE A 129 -2.10 -13.43 -14.49
CA PHE A 129 -1.05 -12.48 -14.16
C PHE A 129 0.29 -13.08 -14.60
N PRO A 130 1.12 -12.36 -15.36
CA PRO A 130 2.52 -12.74 -15.46
C PRO A 130 3.15 -12.92 -14.05
N VAL A 131 4.15 -13.79 -13.95
CA VAL A 131 4.80 -14.06 -12.66
C VAL A 131 5.79 -12.93 -12.37
N PRO A 132 5.67 -12.22 -11.23
CA PRO A 132 6.67 -11.23 -10.85
C PRO A 132 8.02 -11.92 -10.61
N ARG A 133 9.14 -11.24 -10.90
CA ARG A 133 10.49 -11.81 -10.69
C ARG A 133 10.74 -12.09 -9.20
N GLN A 134 10.63 -11.03 -8.41
CA GLN A 134 10.59 -11.06 -6.97
C GLN A 134 9.93 -9.76 -6.51
N VAL A 135 9.10 -9.84 -5.50
CA VAL A 135 8.33 -8.68 -5.01
C VAL A 135 9.09 -8.01 -3.88
N PHE A 136 9.15 -6.68 -3.90
CA PHE A 136 9.64 -5.90 -2.77
C PHE A 136 8.53 -5.73 -1.72
N THR A 137 8.74 -6.23 -0.51
CA THR A 137 7.79 -6.05 0.62
C THR A 137 7.90 -4.65 1.21
N GLY A 138 6.79 -4.13 1.75
CA GLY A 138 6.70 -2.76 2.28
C GLY A 138 6.26 -1.72 1.25
N PHE A 139 6.03 -2.14 0.00
CA PHE A 139 5.32 -1.36 -1.01
C PHE A 139 4.00 -2.08 -1.34
N THR A 140 2.92 -1.65 -0.68
CA THR A 140 1.58 -2.18 -0.95
C THR A 140 1.22 -1.96 -2.42
N PRO A 141 0.64 -2.95 -3.11
CA PRO A 141 0.09 -2.74 -4.44
C PRO A 141 -0.89 -1.57 -4.44
N ILE A 142 -0.87 -0.78 -5.52
CA ILE A 142 -1.82 0.32 -5.70
C ILE A 142 -2.52 0.18 -7.04
N PHE A 143 -3.72 0.75 -7.09
CA PHE A 143 -4.60 0.75 -8.24
C PHE A 143 -4.96 2.19 -8.57
N THR A 144 -4.48 2.68 -9.71
CA THR A 144 -4.78 4.03 -10.16
C THR A 144 -4.63 4.13 -11.67
N ASP A 145 -5.44 4.99 -12.27
CA ASP A 145 -5.36 5.36 -13.69
C ASP A 145 -4.18 6.32 -13.89
N LEU A 146 -3.11 5.84 -14.54
CA LEU A 146 -1.88 6.59 -14.81
C LEU A 146 -1.81 7.14 -16.23
N ASP A 147 -2.53 6.55 -17.19
CA ASP A 147 -2.51 6.96 -18.59
C ASP A 147 -3.82 7.60 -19.10
N ARG A 148 -4.78 7.77 -18.18
CA ARG A 148 -6.08 8.44 -18.38
C ARG A 148 -6.99 7.70 -19.35
N ASP A 149 -6.88 6.38 -19.42
CA ASP A 149 -7.79 5.55 -20.21
C ASP A 149 -9.09 5.19 -19.45
N LEU A 150 -9.27 5.74 -18.24
CA LEU A 150 -10.38 5.48 -17.30
C LEU A 150 -10.38 4.06 -16.70
N SER A 151 -9.33 3.28 -16.95
CA SER A 151 -9.05 2.01 -16.29
C SER A 151 -7.90 2.19 -15.31
N ALA A 152 -7.92 1.45 -14.20
CA ALA A 152 -6.83 1.51 -13.23
C ALA A 152 -5.72 0.52 -13.61
N GLU A 153 -4.46 0.96 -13.51
CA GLU A 153 -3.30 0.09 -13.56
C GLU A 153 -3.06 -0.60 -12.21
N LEU A 154 -2.59 -1.85 -12.26
CA LEU A 154 -1.98 -2.51 -11.11
C LEU A 154 -0.50 -2.13 -11.03
N ILE A 155 -0.10 -1.54 -9.91
CA ILE A 155 1.26 -1.03 -9.71
C ILE A 155 1.87 -1.60 -8.43
N PHE A 156 3.11 -2.04 -8.51
CA PHE A 156 3.90 -2.50 -7.36
C PHE A 156 5.40 -2.40 -7.66
N VAL A 157 6.24 -2.69 -6.66
CA VAL A 157 7.69 -2.72 -6.84
C VAL A 157 8.18 -4.16 -6.98
N ASP A 158 8.85 -4.46 -8.09
CA ASP A 158 9.63 -5.68 -8.25
C ASP A 158 11.11 -5.43 -7.95
N GLN A 159 11.81 -6.50 -7.64
CA GLN A 159 13.25 -6.51 -7.44
C GLN A 159 13.89 -7.62 -8.28
N GLU A 160 15.03 -7.30 -8.89
CA GLU A 160 15.88 -8.31 -9.54
C GLU A 160 16.69 -9.08 -8.48
N GLU A 161 16.90 -10.37 -8.71
CA GLU A 161 17.79 -11.18 -7.88
C GLU A 161 19.22 -10.59 -7.87
N ASN A 162 19.91 -10.81 -6.75
CA ASN A 162 21.22 -10.24 -6.45
C ASN A 162 22.24 -10.50 -7.57
N ASN A 163 22.40 -9.53 -8.45
CA ASN A 163 23.57 -9.41 -9.30
C ASN A 163 24.63 -8.56 -8.57
N SER A 164 25.91 -8.76 -8.90
CA SER A 164 27.08 -8.13 -8.26
C SER A 164 27.09 -6.59 -8.24
N SER A 165 26.07 -5.93 -8.80
CA SER A 165 25.85 -4.48 -8.89
C SER A 165 24.78 -3.92 -7.94
N GLY A 166 24.24 -4.73 -7.03
CA GLY A 166 23.18 -4.34 -6.09
C GLY A 166 21.77 -4.69 -6.58
N GLN A 167 20.81 -4.74 -5.66
CA GLN A 167 19.41 -5.09 -5.95
C GLN A 167 18.74 -3.98 -6.76
N LYS A 168 18.48 -4.24 -8.03
CA LYS A 168 17.74 -3.34 -8.91
C LYS A 168 16.25 -3.46 -8.61
N LYS A 169 15.60 -2.35 -8.26
CA LYS A 169 14.15 -2.28 -8.02
C LYS A 169 13.47 -1.47 -9.10
N ARG A 170 12.25 -1.86 -9.47
CA ARG A 170 11.47 -1.18 -10.51
C ARG A 170 10.04 -1.02 -10.06
N LEU A 171 9.47 0.13 -10.36
CA LEU A 171 8.03 0.32 -10.27
C LEU A 171 7.44 -0.29 -11.54
N VAL A 172 6.69 -1.37 -11.36
CA VAL A 172 6.13 -2.15 -12.45
C VAL A 172 4.66 -1.79 -12.59
N VAL A 173 4.25 -1.45 -13.81
CA VAL A 173 2.91 -0.98 -14.13
C VAL A 173 2.25 -1.95 -15.10
N TRP A 174 1.09 -2.45 -14.71
CA TRP A 174 0.34 -3.44 -15.45
C TRP A 174 -1.00 -2.84 -15.80
N LYS A 175 -1.34 -2.92 -17.08
CA LYS A 175 -2.60 -2.39 -17.57
C LYS A 175 -3.57 -3.52 -17.91
N TYR A 176 -4.84 -3.21 -17.73
CA TYR A 176 -5.92 -4.08 -18.14
C TYR A 176 -5.97 -4.16 -19.67
N LYS A 177 -6.13 -5.38 -20.20
CA LYS A 177 -6.35 -5.61 -21.62
C LYS A 177 -7.58 -6.47 -21.81
N GLU A 178 -8.66 -5.81 -22.22
CA GLU A 178 -9.90 -6.49 -22.61
C GLU A 178 -9.67 -7.33 -23.87
N PHE A 179 -10.12 -8.58 -23.86
CA PHE A 179 -10.25 -9.37 -25.08
C PHE A 179 -11.73 -9.45 -25.48
N THR A 180 -11.96 -9.62 -26.78
CA THR A 180 -13.29 -9.76 -27.38
C THR A 180 -13.99 -11.09 -27.03
N ASP A 181 -13.28 -12.07 -26.47
CA ASP A 181 -13.86 -13.33 -26.02
C ASP A 181 -14.23 -13.23 -24.53
N SER A 182 -15.52 -13.39 -24.23
CA SER A 182 -16.21 -13.03 -22.98
C SER A 182 -15.71 -13.67 -21.67
N ASP A 183 -14.68 -14.53 -21.72
CA ASP A 183 -14.17 -15.29 -20.57
C ASP A 183 -12.68 -15.05 -20.26
N HIS A 184 -12.00 -14.16 -21.00
CA HIS A 184 -10.55 -14.03 -20.92
C HIS A 184 -10.06 -12.57 -20.91
N PHE A 185 -10.12 -11.90 -19.77
CA PHE A 185 -9.37 -10.66 -19.57
C PHE A 185 -7.93 -10.97 -19.15
N LYS A 186 -6.99 -10.13 -19.57
CA LYS A 186 -5.55 -10.34 -19.33
C LYS A 186 -4.90 -9.04 -18.87
N TRP A 187 -3.91 -9.16 -18.01
CA TRP A 187 -3.04 -8.06 -17.66
C TRP A 187 -1.76 -8.11 -18.50
N GLU A 188 -1.32 -6.95 -18.99
CA GLU A 188 -0.04 -6.84 -19.69
C GLU A 188 0.86 -5.76 -19.09
N LEU A 189 2.17 -6.01 -19.16
CA LEU A 189 3.17 -5.07 -18.69
C LEU A 189 3.15 -3.81 -19.58
N ASN A 190 2.96 -2.64 -18.96
CA ASN A 190 3.11 -1.36 -19.63
C ASN A 190 4.58 -0.92 -19.53
N ASN A 191 5.35 -1.11 -20.61
CA ASN A 191 6.77 -0.77 -20.66
C ASN A 191 7.06 0.73 -20.62
N GLU A 192 6.10 1.59 -21.01
CA GLU A 192 6.26 3.04 -21.05
C GLU A 192 6.11 3.66 -19.66
N LEU A 193 5.25 3.04 -18.84
CA LEU A 193 4.99 3.40 -17.46
C LEU A 193 5.91 2.67 -16.46
N THR A 194 6.45 1.51 -16.82
CA THR A 194 7.39 0.76 -15.97
C THR A 194 8.78 1.40 -15.98
N VAL A 195 9.29 1.73 -14.79
CA VAL A 195 10.56 2.45 -14.64
C VAL A 195 11.40 1.93 -13.48
N ASP A 196 12.72 1.99 -13.64
CA ASP A 196 13.66 1.70 -12.58
C ASP A 196 13.58 2.76 -11.48
N LEU A 197 13.75 2.36 -10.22
CA LEU A 197 13.83 3.31 -9.10
C LEU A 197 15.14 4.14 -9.19
N PRO A 198 15.14 5.45 -8.88
CA PRO A 198 16.26 6.36 -9.11
C PRO A 198 17.60 5.99 -8.44
N ASN A 199 17.56 5.30 -7.30
CA ASN A 199 18.77 4.93 -6.56
C ASN A 199 18.54 3.66 -5.71
N THR A 200 19.23 2.58 -6.04
CA THR A 200 19.08 1.28 -5.37
C THR A 200 19.52 1.29 -3.90
N GLU A 201 20.58 2.04 -3.54
CA GLU A 201 21.06 2.16 -2.15
C GLU A 201 20.07 2.91 -1.25
N LYS A 202 19.46 3.99 -1.76
CA LYS A 202 18.42 4.74 -1.03
C LYS A 202 17.06 4.05 -1.02
N SER A 203 16.80 3.15 -1.96
CA SER A 203 15.53 2.43 -2.07
C SER A 203 15.34 1.34 -1.00
N GLN A 204 16.24 1.21 -0.02
CA GLN A 204 16.17 0.14 0.98
C GLN A 204 14.92 0.25 1.87
N TYR A 205 14.53 1.47 2.23
CA TYR A 205 13.42 1.73 3.13
C TYR A 205 12.41 2.65 2.46
N LEU A 206 11.41 2.04 1.80
CA LEU A 206 10.27 2.75 1.25
C LEU A 206 9.15 2.78 2.29
N ALA A 207 8.42 3.88 2.34
CA ALA A 207 7.13 3.93 3.00
C ALA A 207 6.00 3.64 2.00
N SER A 208 4.78 3.48 2.51
CA SER A 208 3.58 3.30 1.69
C SER A 208 3.47 4.41 0.64
N PRO A 209 3.19 4.05 -0.63
CA PRO A 209 3.01 5.03 -1.69
C PRO A 209 1.73 5.86 -1.47
N LEU A 210 1.72 7.04 -2.05
CA LEU A 210 0.56 7.93 -2.13
C LEU A 210 0.28 8.19 -3.61
N VAL A 211 -0.99 8.39 -3.95
CA VAL A 211 -1.42 8.73 -5.31
C VAL A 211 -2.23 10.02 -5.25
N ALA A 212 -1.85 11.00 -6.07
CA ALA A 212 -2.61 12.22 -6.28
C ALA A 212 -2.11 12.95 -7.53
N ASP A 213 -2.97 13.78 -8.13
CA ASP A 213 -2.59 14.79 -9.12
C ASP A 213 -1.96 15.99 -8.38
N VAL A 214 -0.63 15.98 -8.26
CA VAL A 214 0.12 16.91 -7.39
C VAL A 214 0.30 18.27 -8.04
N ASP A 215 0.34 18.32 -9.37
CA ASP A 215 0.49 19.56 -10.12
C ASP A 215 -0.75 19.98 -10.92
N SER A 216 -1.89 19.34 -10.68
CA SER A 216 -3.21 19.67 -11.21
C SER A 216 -3.27 19.61 -12.74
N ASP A 217 -2.51 18.69 -13.37
CA ASP A 217 -2.51 18.50 -14.82
C ASP A 217 -3.47 17.40 -15.30
N GLY A 218 -4.15 16.74 -14.36
CA GLY A 218 -5.10 15.66 -14.59
C GLY A 218 -4.47 14.28 -14.67
N PHE A 219 -3.15 14.15 -14.57
CA PHE A 219 -2.47 12.86 -14.42
C PHE A 219 -2.20 12.57 -12.94
N GLN A 220 -2.34 11.31 -12.55
CA GLN A 220 -2.01 10.91 -11.19
C GLN A 220 -0.49 10.73 -11.09
N GLU A 221 0.13 11.36 -10.09
CA GLU A 221 1.48 11.05 -9.66
C GLU A 221 1.49 10.01 -8.54
N ILE A 222 2.61 9.28 -8.44
CA ILE A 222 2.87 8.38 -7.32
C ILE A 222 4.00 8.96 -6.49
N LEU A 223 3.71 9.25 -5.23
CA LEU A 223 4.69 9.72 -4.26
C LEU A 223 5.16 8.54 -3.41
N VAL A 224 6.47 8.32 -3.37
CA VAL A 224 7.12 7.27 -2.60
C VAL A 224 8.07 7.91 -1.59
N PRO A 225 7.68 8.02 -0.32
CA PRO A 225 8.58 8.54 0.70
C PRO A 225 9.75 7.59 0.96
N ILE A 226 10.95 8.15 1.04
CA ILE A 226 12.20 7.40 1.21
C ILE A 226 12.74 7.65 2.61
N CYS A 227 12.74 6.60 3.43
CA CYS A 227 13.15 6.69 4.82
C CYS A 227 14.68 6.61 4.98
N ASP A 228 15.22 7.32 5.97
CA ASP A 228 16.65 7.21 6.31
C ASP A 228 17.01 5.87 6.98
N SER A 229 16.03 5.24 7.63
CA SER A 229 16.21 3.99 8.36
C SER A 229 14.97 3.10 8.28
N LYS A 230 15.11 1.86 8.74
CA LYS A 230 14.02 0.87 8.79
C LYS A 230 12.83 1.37 9.63
N GLU A 231 13.07 2.08 10.72
CA GLU A 231 12.00 2.58 11.61
C GLU A 231 11.14 3.64 10.92
N CYS A 232 11.71 4.31 9.90
CA CYS A 232 11.09 5.38 9.14
C CYS A 232 10.58 6.55 9.99
N THR A 233 11.38 6.97 10.96
CA THR A 233 11.11 8.17 11.77
C THR A 233 11.64 9.45 11.13
N SER A 234 12.27 9.35 9.97
CA SER A 234 12.81 10.46 9.18
C SER A 234 12.71 10.10 7.70
N VAL A 235 12.34 11.10 6.89
CA VAL A 235 12.19 11.00 5.43
C VAL A 235 13.26 11.85 4.79
N SER A 236 14.11 11.22 3.98
CA SER A 236 15.18 11.87 3.25
C SER A 236 14.68 12.70 2.07
N THR A 237 13.71 12.16 1.34
CA THR A 237 13.09 12.75 0.16
C THR A 237 11.81 11.97 -0.17
N ILE A 238 10.96 12.56 -0.98
CA ILE A 238 9.84 11.87 -1.62
C ILE A 238 10.17 11.74 -3.09
N TRP A 239 10.22 10.52 -3.61
CA TRP A 239 10.25 10.31 -5.05
C TRP A 239 8.87 10.48 -5.62
N CYS A 240 8.76 11.29 -6.67
CA CYS A 240 7.52 11.55 -7.37
C CYS A 240 7.65 10.97 -8.77
N TYR A 241 6.93 9.88 -9.00
CA TYR A 241 6.70 9.31 -10.31
C TYR A 241 5.66 10.15 -11.04
N LYS A 242 5.95 10.52 -12.29
CA LYS A 242 5.06 11.30 -13.14
C LYS A 242 5.13 10.80 -14.58
N PHE A 243 3.98 10.69 -15.24
CA PHE A 243 3.94 10.48 -16.67
C PHE A 243 4.31 11.76 -17.42
N ASN A 244 5.26 11.67 -18.36
CA ASN A 244 5.63 12.80 -19.22
C ASN A 244 5.03 12.57 -20.59
N GLU A 245 3.93 13.27 -20.88
CA GLU A 245 3.22 13.18 -22.16
C GLU A 245 4.12 13.53 -23.36
N THR A 246 5.02 14.50 -23.20
CA THR A 246 5.90 14.94 -24.29
C THR A 246 6.87 13.85 -24.72
N LEU A 247 7.30 13.02 -23.77
CA LEU A 247 8.22 11.90 -24.01
C LEU A 247 7.51 10.55 -24.14
N ASN A 248 6.18 10.53 -23.96
CA ASN A 248 5.38 9.32 -23.83
C ASN A 248 6.02 8.29 -22.90
N LYS A 249 6.49 8.76 -21.73
CA LYS A 249 7.26 7.93 -20.79
C LYS A 249 7.16 8.47 -19.37
N ALA A 250 7.12 7.58 -18.40
CA ALA A 250 7.22 7.97 -17.01
C ALA A 250 8.65 8.35 -16.57
N GLN A 251 8.72 9.27 -15.62
CA GLN A 251 9.97 9.78 -15.06
C GLN A 251 9.85 10.00 -13.55
N TRP A 252 10.99 10.00 -12.88
CA TRP A 252 11.09 10.36 -11.48
C TRP A 252 11.59 11.79 -11.31
N ARG A 253 10.97 12.51 -10.38
CA ARG A 253 11.51 13.73 -9.77
C ARG A 253 11.60 13.55 -8.26
N THR A 254 12.37 14.41 -7.61
CA THR A 254 12.51 14.41 -6.15
C THR A 254 11.79 15.61 -5.56
N ILE A 255 11.01 15.36 -4.53
CA ILE A 255 10.39 16.38 -3.68
C ILE A 255 11.14 16.37 -2.34
N SER A 256 11.54 17.55 -1.88
CA SER A 256 12.20 17.72 -0.58
C SER A 256 11.18 18.18 0.44
N LEU A 257 11.30 17.65 1.66
CA LEU A 257 10.55 18.16 2.82
C LEU A 257 11.44 19.16 3.56
N ASP A 258 10.94 20.38 3.73
CA ASP A 258 11.64 21.42 4.48
C ASP A 258 10.90 21.70 5.80
N PHE A 259 11.55 21.37 6.91
CA PHE A 259 11.09 21.68 8.27
C PHE A 259 11.80 22.92 8.84
N GLY A 260 12.46 23.70 7.99
CA GLY A 260 13.31 24.83 8.38
C GLY A 260 14.49 24.38 9.22
N ASN A 261 14.76 25.11 10.31
CA ASN A 261 15.85 24.80 11.24
C ASN A 261 15.52 23.71 12.27
N GLN A 262 14.32 23.12 12.20
CA GLN A 262 13.85 22.15 13.19
C GLN A 262 14.07 20.74 12.69
N LYS A 263 14.50 19.84 13.58
CA LYS A 263 14.52 18.41 13.28
C LYS A 263 13.15 17.84 13.58
N ALA A 264 12.44 17.39 12.54
CA ALA A 264 11.19 16.67 12.67
C ALA A 264 11.44 15.16 12.81
N THR A 265 10.75 14.54 13.75
CA THR A 265 10.65 13.08 13.89
C THR A 265 9.24 12.68 13.49
N ILE A 266 9.10 11.84 12.47
CA ILE A 266 7.81 11.35 11.97
C ILE A 266 7.42 10.09 12.74
N TYR A 267 6.12 9.93 13.01
CA TYR A 267 5.55 8.74 13.64
C TYR A 267 4.70 7.96 12.62
N PRO A 268 5.28 6.93 11.95
CA PRO A 268 4.52 6.08 11.03
C PRO A 268 3.43 5.29 11.75
N GLU A 269 2.30 5.08 11.06
CA GLU A 269 1.43 3.93 11.32
C GLU A 269 2.11 2.70 10.68
N VAL A 270 2.44 1.71 11.51
CA VAL A 270 3.19 0.52 11.09
C VAL A 270 2.29 -0.70 11.18
N ASP A 271 2.24 -1.46 10.09
CA ASP A 271 1.65 -2.79 10.05
C ASP A 271 2.54 -3.70 9.19
N GLY A 272 3.07 -4.77 9.77
CA GLY A 272 4.10 -5.60 9.13
C GLY A 272 5.31 -4.77 8.63
N ASP A 273 5.61 -4.90 7.33
CA ASP A 273 6.64 -4.12 6.63
C ASP A 273 6.11 -2.79 6.06
N THR A 274 4.79 -2.59 6.02
CA THR A 274 4.13 -1.39 5.51
C THR A 274 4.20 -0.24 6.52
N ARG A 275 4.45 0.97 6.03
CA ARG A 275 4.62 2.18 6.85
C ARG A 275 3.88 3.36 6.24
N VAL A 276 2.76 3.74 6.84
CA VAL A 276 2.01 4.91 6.41
C VAL A 276 2.49 6.13 7.18
N LEU A 277 3.16 7.04 6.48
CA LEU A 277 3.70 8.28 7.05
C LEU A 277 2.78 9.49 6.85
N PHE A 278 2.23 9.58 5.64
CA PHE A 278 1.48 10.73 5.19
C PHE A 278 0.06 10.33 4.82
N ARG A 279 -0.86 11.28 5.00
CA ARG A 279 -2.16 11.29 4.33
C ARG A 279 -2.12 12.39 3.28
N ILE A 280 -2.70 12.14 2.11
CA ILE A 280 -2.73 13.08 0.99
C ILE A 280 -4.17 13.50 0.70
N GLY A 281 -4.38 14.78 0.36
CA GLY A 281 -5.69 15.33 -0.02
C GLY A 281 -5.68 16.86 0.01
N ASP A 282 -6.67 17.51 -0.60
CA ASP A 282 -6.78 18.98 -0.60
C ASP A 282 -7.36 19.49 0.73
N PHE A 283 -6.50 19.58 1.75
CA PHE A 283 -6.87 20.01 3.10
C PHE A 283 -6.99 21.53 3.22
N SER A 284 -6.27 22.27 2.38
CA SER A 284 -6.27 23.72 2.31
C SER A 284 -7.35 24.31 1.40
N GLN A 285 -8.02 23.46 0.60
CA GLN A 285 -9.05 23.83 -0.40
C GLN A 285 -8.52 24.78 -1.48
N ASN A 286 -7.26 24.60 -1.87
CA ASN A 286 -6.62 25.44 -2.89
C ASN A 286 -6.57 24.77 -4.28
N GLY A 287 -7.12 23.56 -4.40
CA GLY A 287 -7.11 22.77 -5.64
C GLY A 287 -5.87 21.88 -5.82
N PHE A 288 -4.94 21.87 -4.87
CA PHE A 288 -3.74 21.02 -4.88
C PHE A 288 -3.74 20.08 -3.67
N PRO A 289 -3.19 18.86 -3.78
CA PRO A 289 -3.10 17.95 -2.65
C PRO A 289 -2.05 18.42 -1.64
N ASP A 290 -2.43 18.40 -0.37
CA ASP A 290 -1.59 18.65 0.78
C ASP A 290 -1.18 17.31 1.44
N LEU A 291 -0.06 17.33 2.18
CA LEU A 291 0.41 16.19 2.99
C LEU A 291 0.23 16.46 4.48
N ILE A 292 -0.35 15.51 5.20
CA ILE A 292 -0.45 15.52 6.67
C ILE A 292 0.37 14.37 7.25
N ALA A 293 1.17 14.66 8.27
CA ALA A 293 1.89 13.66 9.06
C ALA A 293 1.82 13.97 10.56
N THR A 294 1.96 12.93 11.39
CA THR A 294 2.16 13.06 12.83
C THR A 294 3.64 13.20 13.12
N ILE A 295 4.07 14.31 13.72
CA ILE A 295 5.48 14.60 13.99
C ILE A 295 5.73 15.08 15.42
N SER A 296 6.97 14.95 15.88
CA SER A 296 7.52 15.74 16.97
C SER A 296 8.68 16.60 16.46
N LEU A 297 8.79 17.80 17.00
CA LEU A 297 9.84 18.75 16.65
C LEU A 297 10.79 18.83 17.84
N SER A 298 12.09 18.68 17.62
CA SER A 298 13.06 18.94 18.68
C SER A 298 13.11 20.45 18.93
N GLY A 299 12.62 20.88 20.10
CA GLY A 299 12.80 22.24 20.62
C GLY A 299 14.20 22.48 21.14
#